data_AF-A0A537WNB6-F1
#
_entry.id   AF-A0A537WNB6-F1
#
_cell.length_a   1.000
_cell.length_b   1.000
_cell.length_c   1.000
_cell.angle_alpha   90.00
_cell.angle_beta   90.00
_cell.angle_gamma   90.00
#
_symmetry.space_group_name_H-M   'P 1'
#
loop_
_entity.id
_entity.type
_entity.pdbx_description
1 polymer ?
#
loop_
_entity_poly.entity_id
_entity_poly.type
_entity_poly.pdbx_seq_one_letter_code
_entity_poly.pdbx_strand_id
1 'polypeptide(L)'
;MTATETTPPRSAPSAPIGTILLLAVTGIFYFWLLASLTGPQGGSGEELMGQAFESLFLTFFLWVSLALLLFAGGLMGEMPRWAAILACVVHPLSGIGALVAIDMMSRHAVWALLFPALLPLLVAFYAMWARFPRLHARLPAQITSAVVWGAILSLSIVPLPVAYWGPGTFGR
;
A
#
# COMPACT_ATOMS: atom_id res chain seq x y z
N MET A 1 1.32 24.41 55.93
CA MET A 1 0.18 23.85 55.17
C MET A 1 0.70 23.46 53.79
N THR A 2 0.92 22.17 53.56
CA THR A 2 1.49 21.58 52.34
C THR A 2 0.39 21.35 51.30
N ALA A 3 0.49 22.02 50.16
CA ALA A 3 -0.40 21.78 49.02
C ALA A 3 -0.04 20.43 48.37
N THR A 4 -0.98 19.49 48.40
CA THR A 4 -0.92 18.26 47.62
C THR A 4 -1.08 18.59 46.14
N GLU A 5 0.03 18.57 45.41
CA GLU A 5 0.06 18.66 43.96
C GLU A 5 -0.56 17.39 43.37
N THR A 6 -1.85 17.45 43.03
CA THR A 6 -2.56 16.35 42.37
C THR A 6 -2.09 16.29 40.91
N THR A 7 -1.05 15.50 40.64
CA THR A 7 -0.63 15.19 39.27
C THR A 7 -1.80 14.54 38.54
N PRO A 8 -2.29 15.08 37.41
CA PRO A 8 -3.38 14.45 36.67
C PRO A 8 -2.94 13.07 36.18
N PRO A 9 -3.85 12.08 36.12
CA PRO A 9 -3.53 10.75 35.63
C PRO A 9 -3.01 10.89 34.20
N ARG A 10 -1.78 10.41 33.95
CA ARG A 10 -1.24 10.32 32.58
C ARG A 10 -2.21 9.45 31.78
N SER A 11 -2.83 10.04 30.76
CA SER A 11 -3.62 9.32 29.77
C SER A 11 -2.79 8.14 29.29
N ALA A 12 -3.26 6.92 29.53
CA ALA A 12 -2.61 5.72 29.02
C ALA A 12 -2.43 5.89 27.49
N PRO A 13 -1.28 5.51 26.91
CA PRO A 13 -1.10 5.55 25.46
C PRO A 13 -2.25 4.77 24.82
N SER A 14 -3.13 5.47 24.10
CA SER A 14 -4.27 4.84 23.46
C SER A 14 -3.74 3.79 22.51
N ALA A 15 -4.10 2.53 22.79
CA ALA A 15 -3.67 1.43 21.94
C ALA A 15 -4.07 1.74 20.49
N PRO A 16 -3.31 1.25 19.51
CA PRO A 16 -3.38 1.76 18.16
C PRO A 16 -4.59 1.19 17.38
N ILE A 17 -5.78 1.15 17.98
CA ILE A 17 -6.99 0.45 17.51
C ILE A 17 -7.36 0.90 16.08
N GLY A 18 -7.29 2.21 15.81
CA GLY A 18 -7.58 2.79 14.49
C GLY A 18 -6.78 2.13 13.36
N THR A 19 -5.44 2.13 13.41
CA THR A 19 -4.67 1.46 12.35
C THR A 19 -4.64 -0.06 12.43
N ILE A 20 -4.96 -0.70 13.56
CA ILE A 20 -5.19 -2.16 13.57
C ILE A 20 -6.44 -2.47 12.73
N LEU A 21 -7.52 -1.71 12.92
CA LEU A 21 -8.74 -1.85 12.14
C LEU A 21 -8.51 -1.52 10.66
N LEU A 22 -7.81 -0.42 10.34
CA LEU A 22 -7.44 -0.11 8.95
C LEU A 22 -6.56 -1.20 8.33
N LEU A 23 -5.63 -1.78 9.07
CA LEU A 23 -4.76 -2.86 8.58
C LEU A 23 -5.57 -4.13 8.32
N ALA A 24 -6.55 -4.45 9.17
CA ALA A 24 -7.49 -5.55 8.92
C ALA A 24 -8.33 -5.30 7.65
N VAL A 25 -8.92 -4.11 7.51
CA VAL A 25 -9.71 -3.71 6.33
C VAL A 25 -8.86 -3.75 5.05
N THR A 26 -7.65 -3.21 5.11
CA THR A 26 -6.67 -3.23 4.00
C THR A 26 -6.29 -4.66 3.64
N GLY A 27 -6.08 -5.51 4.65
CA GLY A 27 -5.82 -6.94 4.45
C GLY A 27 -6.97 -7.63 3.73
N ILE A 28 -8.22 -7.35 4.12
CA ILE A 28 -9.40 -7.90 3.44
C ILE A 28 -9.44 -7.48 1.97
N PHE A 29 -9.26 -6.18 1.68
CA PHE A 29 -9.22 -5.70 0.30
C PHE A 29 -8.06 -6.30 -0.50
N TYR A 30 -6.91 -6.51 0.13
CA TYR A 30 -5.74 -7.13 -0.50
C TYR A 30 -6.00 -8.59 -0.88
N PHE A 31 -6.50 -9.39 0.07
CA PHE A 31 -6.84 -10.79 -0.21
C PHE A 31 -7.93 -10.91 -1.27
N TRP A 32 -8.92 -10.02 -1.23
CA TRP A 32 -9.99 -10.01 -2.22
C TRP A 32 -9.49 -9.60 -3.61
N LEU A 33 -8.63 -8.59 -3.71
CA LEU A 33 -8.00 -8.22 -4.98
C LEU A 33 -7.20 -9.40 -5.56
N LEU A 34 -6.40 -10.10 -4.75
CA LEU A 34 -5.66 -11.27 -5.21
C LEU A 34 -6.59 -12.41 -5.66
N ALA A 35 -7.67 -12.66 -4.92
CA ALA A 35 -8.66 -13.66 -5.31
C ALA A 35 -9.35 -13.30 -6.63
N SER A 36 -9.68 -12.02 -6.84
CA SER A 36 -10.27 -11.52 -8.08
C SER A 36 -9.31 -11.65 -9.27
N LEU A 37 -8.02 -11.35 -9.08
CA LEU A 37 -7.00 -11.42 -10.14
C LEU A 37 -6.59 -12.86 -10.50
N THR A 38 -6.67 -13.79 -9.55
CA THR A 38 -6.29 -15.22 -9.74
C THR A 38 -7.47 -16.13 -10.01
N GLY A 39 -8.70 -15.62 -9.88
CA GLY A 39 -9.93 -16.35 -10.16
C GLY A 39 -10.07 -16.73 -11.64
N PRO A 40 -10.98 -17.67 -11.97
CA PRO A 40 -11.25 -18.04 -13.35
C PRO A 40 -11.62 -16.80 -14.18
N GLN A 41 -10.87 -16.59 -15.27
CA GLN A 41 -11.16 -15.52 -16.23
C GLN A 41 -11.84 -16.14 -17.45
N GLY A 42 -13.08 -15.74 -17.72
CA GLY A 42 -13.88 -16.27 -18.82
C GLY A 42 -15.36 -16.24 -18.50
N GLY A 43 -16.16 -15.86 -19.51
CA GLY A 43 -17.56 -15.59 -19.27
C GLY A 43 -18.21 -14.82 -20.42
N SER A 44 -19.49 -14.49 -20.25
CA SER A 44 -20.21 -13.56 -21.12
C SER A 44 -19.57 -12.15 -21.08
N GLY A 45 -19.88 -11.29 -22.05
CA GLY A 45 -19.37 -9.91 -22.06
C GLY A 45 -19.76 -9.10 -20.80
N GLU A 46 -20.88 -9.44 -20.17
CA GLU A 46 -21.35 -8.82 -18.93
C GLU A 46 -20.48 -9.23 -17.73
N GLU A 47 -20.04 -10.50 -17.67
CA GLU A 47 -19.16 -11.02 -16.62
C GLU A 47 -17.76 -10.40 -16.70
N LEU A 48 -17.21 -10.26 -17.92
CA LEU A 48 -15.94 -9.59 -18.15
C LEU A 48 -15.99 -8.10 -17.76
N MET A 49 -17.10 -7.43 -18.09
CA MET A 49 -17.31 -6.03 -17.69
C MET A 49 -17.41 -5.91 -16.17
N GLY A 50 -18.15 -6.82 -15.51
CA GLY A 50 -18.28 -6.88 -14.05
C GLY A 50 -16.93 -7.05 -13.35
N GLN A 51 -16.10 -7.98 -13.83
CA GLN A 51 -14.77 -8.25 -13.29
C GLN A 51 -13.80 -7.06 -13.47
N ALA A 52 -13.89 -6.35 -14.60
CA ALA A 52 -13.12 -5.13 -14.81
C ALA A 52 -13.50 -4.02 -13.82
N PHE A 53 -14.80 -3.81 -13.58
CA PHE A 53 -15.25 -2.86 -12.57
C PHE A 53 -14.87 -3.30 -11.14
N GLU A 54 -15.00 -4.58 -10.81
CA GLU A 54 -14.62 -5.13 -9.51
C GLU A 54 -13.14 -4.85 -9.22
N SER A 55 -12.24 -5.23 -10.12
CA SER A 55 -10.80 -5.01 -9.96
C SER A 55 -10.44 -3.52 -9.87
N LEU A 56 -11.12 -2.65 -10.62
CA LEU A 56 -10.93 -1.20 -10.56
C LEU A 56 -11.35 -0.63 -9.20
N PHE A 57 -12.55 -0.97 -8.73
CA PHE A 57 -13.04 -0.51 -7.42
C PHE A 57 -12.20 -1.06 -6.28
N LEU A 58 -11.86 -2.36 -6.29
CA LEU A 58 -10.99 -2.98 -5.28
C LEU A 58 -9.62 -2.31 -5.24
N THR A 59 -9.00 -2.06 -6.39
CA THR A 59 -7.74 -1.32 -6.47
C THR A 59 -7.89 0.08 -5.89
N PHE A 60 -8.93 0.81 -6.27
CA PHE A 60 -9.18 2.16 -5.75
C PHE A 60 -9.34 2.17 -4.22
N PHE A 61 -10.24 1.35 -3.67
CA PHE A 61 -10.48 1.29 -2.22
C PHE A 61 -9.26 0.80 -1.44
N LEU A 62 -8.52 -0.18 -1.97
CA LEU A 62 -7.27 -0.64 -1.37
C LEU A 62 -6.25 0.50 -1.30
N TRP A 63 -6.03 1.23 -2.39
CA TRP A 63 -5.09 2.35 -2.40
C TRP A 63 -5.53 3.49 -1.47
N VAL A 64 -6.82 3.78 -1.37
CA VAL A 64 -7.34 4.76 -0.39
C VAL A 64 -7.09 4.28 1.04
N SER A 65 -7.33 3.00 1.34
CA SER A 65 -7.09 2.43 2.68
C SER A 65 -5.60 2.47 3.07
N LEU A 66 -4.70 2.22 2.12
CA LEU A 66 -3.26 2.38 2.30
C LEU A 66 -2.86 3.84 2.57
N ALA A 67 -3.48 4.80 1.88
CA ALA A 67 -3.26 6.23 2.12
C ALA A 67 -3.66 6.63 3.55
N LEU A 68 -4.82 6.13 4.01
CA LEU A 68 -5.29 6.33 5.38
C LEU A 68 -4.36 5.68 6.42
N LEU A 69 -3.81 4.49 6.12
CA LEU A 69 -2.81 3.83 6.96
C LEU A 69 -1.52 4.64 7.06
N LEU A 70 -1.02 5.16 5.94
CA LEU A 70 0.15 6.05 5.90
C LEU A 70 -0.12 7.33 6.68
N PHE A 71 -1.30 7.92 6.51
CA PHE A 71 -1.70 9.13 7.24
C PHE A 71 -1.81 8.88 8.75
N ALA A 72 -2.43 7.77 9.17
CA ALA A 72 -2.49 7.38 10.57
C ALA A 72 -1.10 7.05 11.15
N GLY A 73 -0.20 6.48 10.34
CA GLY A 73 1.19 6.23 10.70
C GLY A 73 2.03 7.51 10.80
N GLY A 74 1.77 8.51 9.94
CA GLY A 74 2.46 9.79 9.93
C GLY A 74 1.97 10.79 10.98
N LEU A 75 0.69 10.75 11.36
CA LEU A 75 0.11 11.59 12.42
C LEU A 75 0.62 11.21 13.82
N MET A 76 0.93 9.92 14.05
CA MET A 76 1.37 9.39 15.34
C MET A 76 2.82 8.91 15.37
N GLY A 77 3.48 8.80 14.22
CA GLY A 77 4.86 8.29 14.09
C GLY A 77 5.87 9.39 13.77
N GLU A 78 7.14 9.12 14.05
CA GLU A 78 8.29 9.97 13.68
C GLU A 78 8.60 9.86 12.18
N MET A 79 7.62 10.15 11.32
CA MET A 79 7.87 10.18 9.88
C MET A 79 8.69 11.42 9.49
N PRO A 80 9.79 11.26 8.74
CA PRO A 80 10.50 12.39 8.14
C PRO A 80 9.54 13.18 7.25
N ARG A 81 9.51 14.52 7.37
CA ARG A 81 8.61 15.39 6.59
C ARG A 81 8.73 15.16 5.07
N TRP A 82 9.93 14.84 4.59
CA TRP A 82 10.16 14.52 3.18
C TRP A 82 9.54 13.18 2.75
N ALA A 83 9.48 12.19 3.65
CA ALA A 83 8.80 10.92 3.39
C ALA A 83 7.28 11.10 3.28
N ALA A 84 6.70 12.04 4.03
CA ALA A 84 5.29 12.40 3.88
C ALA A 84 4.99 13.06 2.52
N ILE A 85 5.89 13.94 2.06
CA ILE A 85 5.79 14.56 0.72
C ILE A 85 5.92 13.49 -0.37
N LEU A 86 6.90 12.58 -0.24
CA LEU A 86 7.03 11.43 -1.15
C LEU A 86 5.80 10.55 -1.12
N ALA A 87 5.18 10.32 0.04
CA ALA A 87 3.94 9.58 0.12
C ALA A 87 2.82 10.23 -0.70
N CYS A 88 2.66 11.55 -0.65
CA CYS A 88 1.65 12.23 -1.45
C CYS A 88 1.83 12.06 -2.97
N VAL A 89 3.07 11.87 -3.46
CA VAL A 89 3.36 11.76 -4.90
C VAL A 89 3.50 10.32 -5.35
N VAL A 90 4.28 9.52 -4.62
CA VAL A 90 4.60 8.13 -4.96
C VAL A 90 3.42 7.20 -4.67
N HIS A 91 2.59 7.50 -3.67
CA HIS A 91 1.40 6.69 -3.39
C HIS A 91 0.39 6.68 -4.54
N PRO A 92 -0.08 7.82 -5.10
CA PRO A 92 -0.96 7.78 -6.27
C PRO A 92 -0.25 7.20 -7.50
N LEU A 93 1.04 7.47 -7.67
CA LEU A 93 1.83 6.88 -8.77
C LEU A 93 1.86 5.35 -8.70
N SER A 94 1.97 4.77 -7.49
CA SER A 94 1.92 3.32 -7.29
C SER A 94 0.58 2.71 -7.67
N GLY A 95 -0.51 3.46 -7.50
CA GLY A 95 -1.84 3.04 -7.93
C GLY A 95 -1.96 2.98 -9.45
N ILE A 96 -1.42 3.99 -10.14
CA ILE A 96 -1.34 4.01 -11.60
C ILE A 96 -0.51 2.82 -12.11
N GLY A 97 0.66 2.57 -11.50
CA GLY A 97 1.52 1.43 -11.85
C GLY A 97 0.82 0.08 -11.65
N ALA A 98 0.03 -0.06 -10.59
CA ALA A 98 -0.75 -1.28 -10.35
C ALA A 98 -1.90 -1.46 -11.35
N LEU A 99 -2.62 -0.40 -11.72
CA LEU A 99 -3.65 -0.46 -12.76
C LEU A 99 -3.05 -0.87 -14.12
N VAL A 100 -1.89 -0.32 -14.47
CA VAL A 100 -1.16 -0.71 -15.68
C VAL A 100 -0.74 -2.18 -15.61
N ALA A 101 -0.27 -2.66 -14.45
CA ALA A 101 0.07 -4.06 -14.27
C ALA A 101 -1.16 -4.99 -14.38
N ILE A 102 -2.34 -4.57 -13.89
CA ILE A 102 -3.60 -5.30 -14.05
C ILE A 102 -3.99 -5.37 -15.53
N ASP A 103 -3.87 -4.26 -16.29
CA ASP A 103 -4.08 -4.28 -17.75
C ASP A 103 -3.12 -5.25 -18.45
N MET A 104 -1.86 -5.31 -18.02
CA MET A 104 -0.89 -6.29 -18.55
C MET A 104 -1.28 -7.74 -18.24
N MET A 105 -1.91 -8.02 -17.09
CA MET A 105 -2.43 -9.36 -16.78
C MET A 105 -3.52 -9.79 -17.76
N SER A 106 -4.40 -8.87 -18.17
CA SER A 106 -5.41 -9.12 -19.21
C SER A 106 -4.78 -9.53 -20.55
N ARG A 107 -3.53 -9.11 -20.81
CA ARG A 107 -2.73 -9.50 -21.98
C ARG A 107 -1.87 -10.75 -21.76
N HIS A 108 -2.21 -11.54 -20.73
CA HIS A 108 -1.57 -12.82 -20.36
C HIS A 108 -0.16 -12.70 -19.75
N ALA A 109 0.23 -11.50 -19.27
CA ALA A 109 1.48 -11.33 -18.54
C ALA A 109 1.34 -11.73 -17.06
N VAL A 110 1.42 -13.03 -16.76
CA VAL A 110 1.22 -13.57 -15.40
C VAL A 110 2.21 -13.01 -14.37
N TRP A 111 3.43 -12.65 -14.77
CA TRP A 111 4.41 -12.02 -13.86
C TRP A 111 3.94 -10.66 -13.34
N ALA A 112 3.01 -9.99 -14.04
CA ALA A 112 2.56 -8.66 -13.65
C ALA A 112 1.75 -8.70 -12.34
N LEU A 113 1.33 -9.88 -11.86
CA LEU A 113 0.72 -10.07 -10.54
C LEU A 113 1.64 -9.60 -9.39
N LEU A 114 2.95 -9.66 -9.60
CA LEU A 114 3.93 -9.29 -8.58
C LEU A 114 3.78 -7.82 -8.16
N PHE A 115 3.41 -6.92 -9.08
CA PHE A 115 3.29 -5.49 -8.79
C PHE A 115 2.11 -5.16 -7.85
N PRO A 116 0.85 -5.49 -8.17
CA PRO A 116 -0.28 -5.28 -7.27
C PRO A 116 -0.22 -6.17 -6.03
N ALA A 117 0.59 -7.24 -6.00
CA ALA A 117 0.80 -8.06 -4.81
C ALA A 117 1.86 -7.47 -3.85
N LEU A 118 3.00 -6.99 -4.35
CA LEU A 118 4.08 -6.46 -3.49
C LEU A 118 3.83 -5.03 -3.01
N LEU A 119 3.25 -4.16 -3.85
CA LEU A 119 3.05 -2.75 -3.52
C LEU A 119 2.23 -2.55 -2.24
N PRO A 120 1.05 -3.19 -2.07
CA PRO A 120 0.26 -3.05 -0.84
C PRO A 120 1.00 -3.59 0.38
N LEU A 121 1.74 -4.69 0.19
CA LEU A 121 2.50 -5.33 1.25
C LEU A 121 3.62 -4.40 1.77
N LEU A 122 4.36 -3.75 0.87
CA LEU A 122 5.41 -2.79 1.21
C LEU A 122 4.83 -1.57 1.94
N VAL A 123 3.73 -1.03 1.45
CA VAL A 123 3.10 0.16 2.06
C VAL A 123 2.52 -0.18 3.44
N ALA A 124 1.84 -1.31 3.58
CA ALA A 124 1.33 -1.78 4.87
C ALA A 124 2.46 -2.07 5.86
N PHE A 125 3.56 -2.70 5.41
CA PHE A 125 4.75 -2.93 6.22
C PHE A 125 5.36 -1.61 6.69
N TYR A 126 5.51 -0.63 5.80
CA TYR A 126 6.04 0.69 6.16
C TYR A 126 5.13 1.46 7.13
N ALA A 127 3.80 1.43 6.92
CA ALA A 127 2.84 2.03 7.83
C ALA A 127 2.88 1.39 9.22
N MET A 128 3.04 0.06 9.28
CA MET A 128 3.21 -0.66 10.54
C MET A 128 4.55 -0.32 11.21
N TRP A 129 5.64 -0.29 10.43
CA TRP A 129 6.97 0.08 10.91
C TRP A 129 7.01 1.51 11.47
N ALA A 130 6.39 2.48 10.79
CA ALA A 130 6.31 3.88 11.23
C ALA A 130 5.61 4.04 12.59
N ARG A 131 4.74 3.09 12.97
CA ARG A 131 3.93 3.17 14.19
C ARG A 131 4.54 2.47 15.40
N PHE A 132 5.55 1.62 15.21
CA PHE A 132 6.21 0.92 16.31
C PHE A 132 7.54 1.59 16.68
N PRO A 133 7.59 2.47 17.71
CA PRO A 133 8.83 3.13 18.11
C PRO A 133 9.92 2.16 18.57
N ARG A 134 9.54 0.94 19.01
CA ARG A 134 10.50 -0.13 19.34
C ARG A 134 11.30 -0.64 18.13
N LEU A 135 10.80 -0.49 16.90
CA LEU A 135 11.49 -0.86 15.67
C LEU A 135 12.46 0.23 15.18
N HIS A 136 12.18 1.50 15.49
CA HIS A 136 13.05 2.63 15.18
C HIS A 136 14.37 2.57 15.95
N ALA A 137 14.38 1.93 17.12
CA ALA A 137 15.59 1.70 17.92
C ALA A 137 16.63 0.79 17.24
N ARG A 138 16.23 -0.01 16.23
CA ARG A 138 17.15 -0.90 15.48
C ARG A 138 17.35 -0.47 14.03
N LEU A 139 16.50 0.40 13.50
CA LEU A 139 16.49 0.80 12.10
C LEU A 139 16.35 2.33 12.01
N PRO A 140 17.38 3.06 11.55
CA PRO A 140 17.30 4.50 11.38
C PRO A 140 16.16 4.87 10.43
N ALA A 141 15.33 5.83 10.83
CA ALA A 141 14.14 6.23 10.07
C ALA A 141 14.46 6.73 8.66
N GLN A 142 15.60 7.39 8.46
CA GLN A 142 16.00 7.90 7.14
C GLN A 142 16.35 6.77 6.17
N ILE A 143 17.19 5.82 6.57
CA ILE A 143 17.65 4.74 5.67
C ILE A 143 16.47 3.81 5.34
N THR A 144 15.68 3.43 6.34
CA THR A 144 14.54 2.54 6.15
C THR A 144 13.49 3.17 5.24
N SER A 145 13.17 4.45 5.45
CA SER A 145 12.25 5.17 4.58
C SER A 145 12.79 5.29 3.16
N ALA A 146 14.08 5.59 2.98
CA ALA A 146 14.68 5.71 1.65
C ALA A 146 14.64 4.38 0.88
N VAL A 147 14.95 3.26 1.54
CA VAL A 147 14.91 1.92 0.93
C VAL A 147 13.49 1.53 0.56
N VAL A 148 12.52 1.70 1.46
CA VAL A 148 11.12 1.34 1.19
C VAL A 148 10.52 2.22 0.10
N TRP A 149 10.67 3.55 0.18
CA TRP A 149 10.19 4.45 -0.87
C TRP A 149 10.90 4.23 -2.20
N GLY A 150 12.19 3.93 -2.20
CA GLY A 150 12.94 3.57 -3.40
C GLY A 150 12.42 2.28 -4.05
N ALA A 151 12.08 1.27 -3.24
CA ALA A 151 11.47 0.03 -3.73
C ALA A 151 10.05 0.26 -4.28
N ILE A 152 9.21 1.02 -3.57
CA ILE A 152 7.87 1.40 -4.06
C ILE A 152 7.98 2.15 -5.38
N LEU A 153 8.88 3.14 -5.46
CA LEU A 153 9.09 3.93 -6.68
C LEU A 153 9.53 3.04 -7.84
N SER A 154 10.48 2.13 -7.60
CA SER A 154 10.98 1.19 -8.60
C SER A 154 9.86 0.26 -9.08
N LEU A 155 9.10 -0.35 -8.17
CA LEU A 155 7.93 -1.19 -8.48
C LEU A 155 6.82 -0.41 -9.20
N SER A 156 6.69 0.90 -8.96
CA SER A 156 5.67 1.74 -9.60
C SER A 156 6.08 2.18 -11.01
N ILE A 157 7.37 2.43 -11.23
CA ILE A 157 7.88 2.90 -12.51
C ILE A 157 8.01 1.74 -13.49
N VAL A 158 8.47 0.55 -13.07
CA VAL A 158 8.75 -0.58 -13.96
C VAL A 158 7.59 -0.99 -14.89
N PRO A 159 6.31 -1.03 -14.46
CA PRO A 159 5.20 -1.36 -15.35
C PRO A 159 5.02 -0.37 -16.50
N LEU A 160 5.35 0.92 -16.32
CA LEU A 160 5.12 1.96 -17.31
C LEU A 160 5.95 1.75 -18.60
N PRO A 161 7.30 1.73 -18.58
CA PRO A 161 8.07 1.48 -19.79
C PRO A 161 7.90 0.04 -20.29
N VAL A 162 7.56 -0.95 -19.45
CA VAL A 162 7.32 -2.30 -19.96
C VAL A 162 6.02 -2.35 -20.77
N ALA A 163 4.97 -1.65 -20.34
CA ALA A 163 3.72 -1.53 -21.08
C ALA A 163 3.85 -0.72 -22.38
N TYR A 164 4.67 0.34 -22.40
CA TYR A 164 4.79 1.24 -23.55
C TYR A 164 5.98 0.96 -24.48
N TRP A 165 7.08 0.41 -23.95
CA TRP A 165 8.34 0.19 -24.68
C TRP A 165 8.58 -1.28 -25.00
N GLY A 166 7.87 -2.22 -24.38
CA GLY A 166 8.12 -3.66 -24.58
C GLY A 166 8.04 -4.06 -26.07
N PRO A 167 9.16 -4.39 -26.75
CA PRO A 167 9.07 -5.24 -27.92
C PRO A 167 8.51 -6.58 -27.44
N GLY A 168 7.56 -7.18 -28.18
CA GLY A 168 6.81 -8.39 -27.79
C GLY A 168 7.67 -9.62 -27.47
N THR A 169 8.37 -9.61 -26.33
CA THR A 169 9.49 -10.50 -26.04
C THR A 169 9.52 -10.96 -24.60
N PHE A 170 8.39 -11.38 -24.05
CA PHE A 170 8.41 -12.38 -22.97
C PHE A 170 7.15 -13.26 -23.06
N GLY A 171 7.26 -14.36 -23.81
CA GLY A 171 6.44 -15.56 -23.65
C GLY A 171 5.06 -15.56 -24.30
N ARG A 172 4.98 -16.13 -25.51
CA ARG A 172 3.82 -16.89 -25.96
C ARG A 172 3.61 -18.11 -25.08
#